data_AF-A0A9X0X5A2-F1
#
_entry.id   AF-A0A9X0X5A2-F1
#
_cell.length_a   1.000
_cell.length_b   1.000
_cell.length_c   1.000
_cell.angle_alpha   90.00
_cell.angle_beta   90.00
_cell.angle_gamma   90.00
#
_symmetry.space_group_name_H-M   'P 1'
#
loop_
_entity.id
_entity.type
_entity.pdbx_description
1 polymer ?
#
loop_
_entity_poly.entity_id
_entity_poly.type
_entity_poly.pdbx_seq_one_letter_code
_entity_poly.pdbx_strand_id
1 'polypeptide(L)'
;MDTIFTLNARGNVFLEVTSDAFEISQSRMMTEIQSMFQNTVRDLKKSGVDYANLKTALVPSLEHNEIGLVFDSTAIESSSYGREAMQAILPFLDPRSTQSILAGDLVASNEKQELVFNLLCENLILTKSFEYKHSNLLFCVYLTNVTDASLERIHEGLKSFSAYLGFIPTTYASSAKAYLSTILVNVCIKRENLIILPHEDDRSNDENINITFYPFEDLGFQIRSIQSHDFSHFLSYKIERPTWPGFETDTHFSLNAISGVVSPLADMDIQIEDAKYEYLIKAGKLIKGDLVELDKVQLANLIRSKIEASYIYNLRYLKDLDVKIFNVVIEVPRSASGRIARMNVALEYKPDDHLLRMITLY
;
A
#
# COMPACT_ATOMS: atom_id res chain seq x y z
N MET A 1 3.31 13.68 -18.30
CA MET A 1 4.00 12.58 -17.61
C MET A 1 2.95 11.77 -16.88
N ASP A 2 3.04 10.45 -16.95
CA ASP A 2 2.08 9.56 -16.29
C ASP A 2 2.22 9.63 -14.76
N THR A 3 1.16 9.27 -14.05
CA THR A 3 1.14 9.30 -12.58
C THR A 3 1.86 8.07 -12.04
N ILE A 4 2.82 8.25 -11.14
CA ILE A 4 3.42 7.15 -10.38
C ILE A 4 2.50 6.89 -9.19
N PHE A 5 1.81 5.75 -9.15
CA PHE A 5 0.82 5.49 -8.09
C PHE A 5 1.47 5.30 -6.73
N THR A 6 2.62 4.63 -6.69
CA THR A 6 3.44 4.40 -5.51
C THR A 6 4.90 4.30 -5.95
N LEU A 7 5.81 4.77 -5.11
CA LEU A 7 7.23 4.48 -5.19
C LEU A 7 7.64 3.85 -3.86
N ASN A 8 8.27 2.69 -3.90
CA ASN A 8 8.76 2.00 -2.71
C ASN A 8 10.28 2.11 -2.64
N ALA A 9 10.76 3.08 -1.85
CA ALA A 9 12.17 3.19 -1.47
C ALA A 9 12.40 2.69 -0.03
N ARG A 10 11.33 2.31 0.68
CA ARG A 10 11.42 1.72 2.02
C ARG A 10 11.94 0.29 2.01
N GLY A 11 11.30 -0.57 1.22
CA GLY A 11 11.64 -1.98 1.10
C GLY A 11 12.75 -2.23 0.08
N ASN A 12 13.23 -1.16 -0.57
CA ASN A 12 14.25 -1.22 -1.60
C ASN A 12 15.28 -0.11 -1.37
N VAL A 13 16.48 -0.51 -0.92
CA VAL A 13 17.59 0.40 -0.63
C VAL A 13 18.32 0.89 -1.88
N PHE A 14 17.93 0.43 -3.08
CA PHE A 14 18.62 0.73 -4.32
C PHE A 14 18.76 2.23 -4.59
N LEU A 15 17.69 3.01 -4.41
CA LEU A 15 17.72 4.45 -4.65
C LEU A 15 18.65 5.17 -3.66
N GLU A 16 18.61 4.78 -2.38
CA GLU A 16 19.46 5.31 -1.32
C GLU A 16 20.94 5.03 -1.63
N VAL A 17 21.27 3.76 -1.85
CA VAL A 17 22.65 3.34 -2.17
C VAL A 17 23.14 3.99 -3.46
N THR A 18 22.30 4.10 -4.48
CA THR A 18 22.68 4.71 -5.76
C THR A 18 22.91 6.22 -5.61
N SER A 19 22.05 6.91 -4.88
CA SER A 19 22.20 8.33 -4.57
C SER A 19 23.52 8.59 -3.82
N ASP A 20 23.78 7.82 -2.77
CA ASP A 20 24.92 8.04 -1.87
C ASP A 20 26.24 7.61 -2.50
N ALA A 21 26.29 6.43 -3.13
CA ALA A 21 27.53 5.89 -3.69
C ALA A 21 28.03 6.66 -4.91
N PHE A 22 27.12 7.27 -5.68
CA PHE A 22 27.46 8.01 -6.90
C PHE A 22 27.30 9.53 -6.74
N GLU A 23 27.00 10.01 -5.53
CA GLU A 23 26.79 11.44 -5.21
C GLU A 23 25.82 12.13 -6.20
N ILE A 24 24.72 11.43 -6.53
CA ILE A 24 23.78 11.89 -7.56
C ILE A 24 23.00 13.09 -7.04
N SER A 25 22.97 14.19 -7.81
CA SER A 25 22.16 15.35 -7.45
C SER A 25 20.66 15.03 -7.46
N GLN A 26 19.88 15.72 -6.63
CA GLN A 26 18.43 15.51 -6.56
C GLN A 26 17.73 15.69 -7.93
N SER A 27 18.16 16.67 -8.74
CA SER A 27 17.63 16.87 -10.09
C SER A 27 17.96 15.72 -11.05
N ARG A 28 19.16 15.11 -10.92
CA ARG A 28 19.53 13.94 -11.69
C ARG A 28 18.77 12.71 -11.21
N MET A 29 18.67 12.51 -9.90
CA MET A 29 17.95 11.39 -9.30
C MET A 29 16.46 11.41 -9.66
N MET A 30 15.83 12.58 -9.70
CA MET A 30 14.49 12.75 -10.28
C MET A 30 14.43 12.18 -11.69
N THR A 31 15.38 12.57 -12.56
CA THR A 31 15.42 12.11 -13.95
C THR A 31 15.60 10.58 -14.05
N GLU A 32 16.41 9.99 -13.17
CA GLU A 32 16.60 8.53 -13.10
C GLU A 32 15.32 7.81 -12.70
N ILE A 33 14.65 8.25 -11.60
CA ILE A 33 13.39 7.64 -11.15
C ILE A 33 12.33 7.73 -12.26
N GLN A 34 12.24 8.88 -12.95
CA GLN A 34 11.30 9.06 -14.05
C GLN A 34 11.62 8.15 -15.24
N SER A 35 12.89 7.92 -15.53
CA SER A 35 13.34 7.04 -16.61
C SER A 35 13.07 5.57 -16.28
N MET A 36 13.36 5.15 -15.05
CA MET A 36 13.01 3.82 -14.52
C MET A 36 11.50 3.59 -14.68
N PHE A 37 10.68 4.51 -14.19
CA PHE A 37 9.22 4.39 -14.30
C PHE A 37 8.73 4.28 -15.74
N GLN A 38 9.28 5.07 -16.66
CA GLN A 38 8.93 4.99 -18.09
C GLN A 38 9.30 3.63 -18.71
N ASN A 39 10.42 3.04 -18.27
CA ASN A 39 10.80 1.70 -18.70
C ASN A 39 9.85 0.65 -18.14
N THR A 40 9.51 0.72 -16.84
CA THR A 40 8.52 -0.17 -16.22
C THR A 40 7.17 -0.12 -16.95
N VAL A 41 6.64 1.08 -17.23
CA VAL A 41 5.37 1.26 -17.96
C VAL A 41 5.46 0.70 -19.38
N ARG A 42 6.59 0.92 -20.07
CA ARG A 42 6.82 0.38 -21.41
C ARG A 42 6.81 -1.14 -21.41
N ASP A 43 7.47 -1.77 -20.45
CA ASP A 43 7.62 -3.22 -20.41
C ASP A 43 6.33 -3.91 -19.94
N LEU A 44 5.60 -3.32 -18.99
CA LEU A 44 4.23 -3.74 -18.70
C LEU A 44 3.34 -3.65 -19.94
N LYS A 45 3.42 -2.55 -20.70
CA LYS A 45 2.60 -2.38 -21.89
C LYS A 45 2.92 -3.41 -22.98
N LYS A 46 4.19 -3.77 -23.17
CA LYS A 46 4.60 -4.84 -24.08
C LYS A 46 4.00 -6.18 -23.68
N SER A 47 3.92 -6.47 -22.38
CA SER A 47 3.30 -7.68 -21.86
C SER A 47 1.76 -7.63 -21.81
N GLY A 48 1.15 -6.54 -22.29
CA GLY A 48 -0.30 -6.34 -22.37
C GLY A 48 -0.93 -5.82 -21.07
N VAL A 49 -0.11 -5.31 -20.15
CA VAL A 49 -0.55 -4.70 -18.89
C VAL A 49 -0.48 -3.18 -19.00
N ASP A 50 -1.63 -2.52 -18.87
CA ASP A 50 -1.67 -1.07 -18.73
C ASP A 50 -1.51 -0.69 -17.25
N TYR A 51 -0.43 0.04 -16.94
CA TYR A 51 -0.13 0.51 -15.59
C TYR A 51 -1.29 1.30 -14.98
N ALA A 52 -2.02 2.10 -15.76
CA ALA A 52 -3.14 2.90 -15.28
C ALA A 52 -4.26 2.04 -14.65
N ASN A 53 -4.41 0.81 -15.12
CA ASN A 53 -5.40 -0.15 -14.61
C ASN A 53 -4.98 -0.82 -13.30
N LEU A 54 -3.76 -0.60 -12.81
CA LEU A 54 -3.25 -1.17 -11.55
C LEU A 54 -3.48 -0.26 -10.34
N LYS A 55 -4.03 0.94 -10.54
CA LYS A 55 -4.19 1.97 -9.50
C LYS A 55 -4.73 1.40 -8.18
N THR A 56 -5.83 0.64 -8.23
CA THR A 56 -6.51 0.15 -7.01
C THR A 56 -5.74 -0.93 -6.26
N ALA A 57 -4.73 -1.56 -6.88
CA ALA A 57 -3.80 -2.44 -6.19
C ALA A 57 -2.65 -1.66 -5.52
N LEU A 58 -2.33 -0.47 -6.04
CA LEU A 58 -1.12 0.28 -5.69
C LEU A 58 -1.33 1.45 -4.74
N VAL A 59 -2.58 1.90 -4.56
CA VAL A 59 -2.94 2.96 -3.61
C VAL A 59 -4.05 2.51 -2.68
N PRO A 60 -4.12 3.01 -1.44
CA PRO A 60 -5.21 2.69 -0.52
C PRO A 60 -6.57 3.03 -1.14
N SER A 61 -7.53 2.11 -1.00
CA SER A 61 -8.91 2.35 -1.40
C SER A 61 -9.59 3.26 -0.37
N LEU A 62 -10.55 4.10 -0.78
CA LEU A 62 -11.36 4.85 0.17
C LEU A 62 -12.57 4.04 0.66
N GLU A 63 -13.05 3.11 -0.16
CA GLU A 63 -14.33 2.42 0.02
C GLU A 63 -14.17 0.94 0.40
N HIS A 64 -13.04 0.32 0.05
CA HIS A 64 -12.82 -1.12 0.25
C HIS A 64 -11.87 -1.42 1.39
N ASN A 65 -12.00 -2.62 1.95
CA ASN A 65 -11.22 -3.08 3.08
C ASN A 65 -9.80 -3.50 2.69
N GLU A 66 -8.96 -3.54 3.70
CA GLU A 66 -7.69 -4.25 3.70
C GLU A 66 -7.72 -5.28 4.84
N ILE A 67 -7.29 -6.52 4.59
CA ILE A 67 -7.39 -7.61 5.56
C ILE A 67 -6.12 -8.47 5.56
N GLY A 68 -5.74 -8.98 6.73
CA GLY A 68 -4.76 -10.05 6.89
C GLY A 68 -5.43 -11.37 7.27
N LEU A 69 -5.41 -12.36 6.39
CA LEU A 69 -5.93 -13.71 6.64
C LEU A 69 -4.86 -14.53 7.36
N VAL A 70 -5.19 -15.10 8.53
CA VAL A 70 -4.21 -15.78 9.39
C VAL A 70 -4.44 -17.29 9.38
N PHE A 71 -3.35 -18.03 9.23
CA PHE A 71 -3.31 -19.48 9.14
C PHE A 71 -2.34 -20.05 10.16
N ASP A 72 -2.71 -21.16 10.80
CA ASP A 72 -1.80 -21.99 11.61
C ASP A 72 -0.98 -22.89 10.68
N SER A 73 0.32 -22.61 10.53
CA SER A 73 1.17 -23.40 9.64
C SER A 73 1.38 -24.82 10.16
N THR A 74 1.20 -25.07 11.46
CA THR A 74 1.33 -26.41 12.06
C THR A 74 0.15 -27.32 11.78
N ALA A 75 -0.98 -26.75 11.35
CA ALA A 75 -2.16 -27.48 10.91
C ALA A 75 -2.11 -27.85 9.41
N ILE A 76 -1.03 -27.51 8.71
CA ILE A 76 -0.78 -27.84 7.30
C ILE A 76 0.33 -28.89 7.24
N GLU A 77 0.02 -30.05 6.64
CA GLU A 77 0.99 -31.17 6.55
C GLU A 77 2.17 -30.88 5.60
N SER A 78 1.93 -30.06 4.57
CA SER A 78 2.92 -29.67 3.59
C SER A 78 3.94 -28.71 4.18
N SER A 79 5.24 -28.96 3.94
CA SER A 79 6.31 -28.00 4.25
C SER A 79 6.18 -26.68 3.47
N SER A 80 5.40 -26.68 2.38
CA SER A 80 5.06 -25.48 1.61
C SER A 80 3.71 -24.92 2.07
N TYR A 81 3.54 -24.66 3.37
CA TYR A 81 2.28 -24.21 3.95
C TYR A 81 1.73 -22.92 3.30
N GLY A 82 2.61 -22.02 2.86
CA GLY A 82 2.21 -20.83 2.10
C GLY A 82 1.51 -21.18 0.77
N ARG A 83 1.97 -22.23 0.08
CA ARG A 83 1.33 -22.74 -1.15
C ARG A 83 -0.09 -23.21 -0.86
N GLU A 84 -0.27 -24.00 0.20
CA GLU A 84 -1.59 -24.52 0.59
C GLU A 84 -2.54 -23.40 1.03
N ALA A 85 -2.05 -22.43 1.81
CA ALA A 85 -2.84 -21.26 2.18
C ALA A 85 -3.27 -20.44 0.94
N MET A 86 -2.35 -20.19 0.00
CA MET A 86 -2.67 -19.49 -1.24
C MET A 86 -3.66 -20.28 -2.10
N GLN A 87 -3.47 -21.60 -2.23
CA GLN A 87 -4.38 -22.50 -2.93
C GLN A 87 -5.80 -22.45 -2.36
N ALA A 88 -5.94 -22.34 -1.04
CA ALA A 88 -7.22 -22.23 -0.37
C ALA A 88 -7.90 -20.86 -0.59
N ILE A 89 -7.12 -19.77 -0.68
CA ILE A 89 -7.65 -18.40 -0.81
C ILE A 89 -8.10 -18.09 -2.25
N LEU A 90 -7.26 -18.44 -3.22
CA LEU A 90 -7.40 -17.99 -4.62
C LEU A 90 -8.79 -18.23 -5.23
N PRO A 91 -9.46 -19.38 -5.01
CA PRO A 91 -10.81 -19.63 -5.54
C PRO A 91 -11.90 -18.66 -5.04
N PHE A 92 -11.67 -17.97 -3.92
CA PHE A 92 -12.65 -17.07 -3.30
C PHE A 92 -12.43 -15.60 -3.63
N LEU A 93 -11.35 -15.24 -4.34
CA LEU A 93 -11.11 -13.86 -4.77
C LEU A 93 -12.12 -13.44 -5.86
N ASP A 94 -12.61 -12.19 -5.82
CA ASP A 94 -13.50 -11.69 -6.88
C ASP A 94 -12.78 -11.73 -8.23
N PRO A 95 -13.31 -12.43 -9.26
CA PRO A 95 -12.69 -12.52 -10.58
C PRO A 95 -12.47 -11.18 -11.29
N ARG A 96 -13.10 -10.09 -10.83
CA ARG A 96 -12.98 -8.74 -11.39
C ARG A 96 -12.10 -7.82 -10.55
N SER A 97 -11.62 -8.28 -9.39
CA SER A 97 -10.83 -7.43 -8.50
C SER A 97 -9.44 -7.15 -9.06
N THR A 98 -8.92 -5.98 -8.70
CA THR A 98 -7.50 -5.63 -8.85
C THR A 98 -6.93 -5.33 -7.48
N GLN A 99 -6.01 -6.16 -6.99
CA GLN A 99 -5.57 -6.22 -5.60
C GLN A 99 -4.07 -6.52 -5.55
N SER A 100 -3.40 -5.96 -4.54
CA SER A 100 -2.07 -6.42 -4.16
C SER A 100 -2.21 -7.53 -3.13
N ILE A 101 -1.40 -8.56 -3.30
CA ILE A 101 -1.29 -9.69 -2.37
C ILE A 101 0.09 -9.64 -1.75
N LEU A 102 0.12 -9.56 -0.42
CA LEU A 102 1.34 -9.67 0.37
C LEU A 102 1.22 -10.91 1.25
N ALA A 103 2.35 -11.52 1.59
CA ALA A 103 2.33 -12.67 2.48
C ALA A 103 3.62 -12.79 3.28
N GLY A 104 3.58 -13.59 4.35
CA GLY A 104 4.72 -13.87 5.22
C GLY A 104 4.28 -14.44 6.56
N ASP A 105 5.25 -14.97 7.29
CA ASP A 105 5.00 -15.41 8.67
C ASP A 105 4.80 -14.19 9.58
N LEU A 106 4.07 -14.38 10.69
CA LEU A 106 4.00 -13.40 11.76
C LEU A 106 5.31 -13.40 12.55
N VAL A 107 6.37 -12.88 11.95
CA VAL A 107 7.73 -12.91 12.52
C VAL A 107 7.81 -11.98 13.74
N ALA A 108 8.30 -12.51 14.86
CA ALA A 108 8.76 -11.72 16.00
C ALA A 108 9.91 -12.43 16.74
N SER A 109 10.74 -11.62 17.42
CA SER A 109 11.75 -12.15 18.34
C SER A 109 11.09 -12.77 19.58
N ASN A 110 11.83 -13.57 20.34
CA ASN A 110 11.32 -14.22 21.55
C ASN A 110 10.79 -13.20 22.57
N GLU A 111 11.46 -12.06 22.71
CA GLU A 111 11.09 -10.98 23.64
C GLU A 111 9.82 -10.24 23.21
N LYS A 112 9.42 -10.36 21.94
CA LYS A 112 8.25 -9.69 21.36
C LYS A 112 7.05 -10.62 21.18
N GLN A 113 7.12 -11.88 21.62
CA GLN A 113 6.01 -12.83 21.47
C GLN A 113 4.75 -12.40 22.21
N GLU A 114 4.89 -11.84 23.42
CA GLU A 114 3.75 -11.33 24.19
C GLU A 114 3.06 -10.16 23.48
N LEU A 115 3.83 -9.28 22.84
CA LEU A 115 3.29 -8.19 22.04
C LEU A 115 2.45 -8.72 20.87
N VAL A 116 2.96 -9.69 20.11
CA VAL A 116 2.19 -10.27 18.99
C VAL A 116 0.96 -11.03 19.48
N PHE A 117 1.06 -11.76 20.58
CA PHE A 117 -0.08 -12.42 21.19
C PHE A 117 -1.19 -11.42 21.55
N ASN A 118 -0.84 -10.31 22.21
CA ASN A 118 -1.81 -9.26 22.56
C ASN A 118 -2.44 -8.62 21.31
N LEU A 119 -1.63 -8.37 20.26
CA LEU A 119 -2.14 -7.88 18.98
C LEU A 119 -3.19 -8.81 18.37
N LEU A 120 -2.94 -10.12 18.41
CA LEU A 120 -3.88 -11.13 17.91
C LEU A 120 -5.14 -11.15 18.77
N CYS A 121 -5.03 -11.16 20.10
CA CYS A 121 -6.18 -11.11 21.00
C CYS A 121 -7.08 -9.88 20.77
N GLU A 122 -6.48 -8.73 20.48
CA GLU A 122 -7.21 -7.48 20.26
C GLU A 122 -7.83 -7.37 18.86
N ASN A 123 -7.19 -7.92 17.82
CA ASN A 123 -7.53 -7.59 16.43
C ASN A 123 -7.94 -8.79 15.57
N LEU A 124 -7.60 -10.02 15.94
CA LEU A 124 -7.95 -11.20 15.15
C LEU A 124 -9.43 -11.55 15.35
N ILE A 125 -10.21 -11.45 14.28
CA ILE A 125 -11.55 -12.02 14.23
C ILE A 125 -11.40 -13.53 14.08
N LEU A 126 -11.46 -14.21 15.21
CA LEU A 126 -11.18 -15.63 15.33
C LEU A 126 -12.38 -16.47 14.86
N THR A 127 -12.09 -17.46 14.02
CA THR A 127 -13.06 -18.46 13.52
C THR A 127 -12.98 -19.76 14.30
N LYS A 128 -11.76 -20.12 14.74
CA LYS A 128 -11.46 -21.38 15.44
C LYS A 128 -10.52 -21.10 16.60
N SER A 129 -10.81 -21.68 17.76
CA SER A 129 -9.85 -21.66 18.87
C SER A 129 -8.60 -22.42 18.48
N PHE A 130 -7.43 -21.87 18.81
CA PHE A 130 -6.14 -22.53 18.66
C PHE A 130 -5.27 -22.24 19.88
N GLU A 131 -4.25 -23.08 20.09
CA GLU A 131 -3.25 -22.84 21.11
C GLU A 131 -2.11 -22.01 20.51
N TYR A 132 -1.95 -20.78 21.01
CA TYR A 132 -0.83 -19.94 20.59
C TYR A 132 0.48 -20.50 21.16
N LYS A 133 1.34 -21.03 20.29
CA LYS A 133 2.68 -21.51 20.65
C LYS A 133 3.75 -20.46 20.37
N HIS A 134 3.73 -19.91 19.16
CA HIS A 134 4.69 -18.90 18.70
C HIS A 134 4.14 -18.21 17.45
N SER A 135 4.35 -16.91 17.33
CA SER A 135 3.87 -16.12 16.18
C SER A 135 4.46 -16.58 14.84
N ASN A 136 5.75 -16.93 14.79
CA ASN A 136 6.38 -17.48 13.57
C ASN A 136 5.76 -18.80 13.05
N LEU A 137 4.87 -19.45 13.81
CA LEU A 137 4.11 -20.62 13.36
C LEU A 137 2.76 -20.21 12.73
N LEU A 138 2.53 -18.91 12.56
CA LEU A 138 1.35 -18.35 11.93
C LEU A 138 1.76 -17.68 10.63
N PHE A 139 1.05 -18.01 9.56
CA PHE A 139 1.23 -17.43 8.25
C PHE A 139 0.10 -16.43 7.95
N CYS A 140 0.44 -15.32 7.30
CA CYS A 140 -0.52 -14.28 6.95
C CYS A 140 -0.53 -14.03 5.45
N VAL A 141 -1.73 -13.95 4.86
CA VAL A 141 -1.95 -13.45 3.51
C VAL A 141 -2.77 -12.17 3.58
N TYR A 142 -2.17 -11.08 3.13
CA TYR A 142 -2.75 -9.75 3.16
C TYR A 142 -3.30 -9.37 1.80
N LEU A 143 -4.54 -8.88 1.79
CA LEU A 143 -5.27 -8.51 0.59
C LEU A 143 -5.69 -7.05 0.68
N THR A 144 -5.39 -6.28 -0.36
CA THR A 144 -5.90 -4.92 -0.52
C THR A 144 -7.21 -4.89 -1.31
N ASN A 145 -7.93 -3.77 -1.23
CA ASN A 145 -9.06 -3.48 -2.10
C ASN A 145 -10.15 -4.58 -2.06
N VAL A 146 -10.52 -5.02 -0.85
CA VAL A 146 -11.50 -6.09 -0.61
C VAL A 146 -12.87 -5.49 -0.30
N THR A 147 -13.85 -5.70 -1.19
CA THR A 147 -15.25 -5.34 -0.92
C THR A 147 -15.82 -6.18 0.25
N ASP A 148 -16.82 -5.69 0.98
CA ASP A 148 -17.48 -6.46 2.05
C ASP A 148 -17.96 -7.85 1.58
N ALA A 149 -18.59 -7.92 0.40
CA ALA A 149 -19.06 -9.18 -0.19
C ALA A 149 -17.92 -10.15 -0.58
N SER A 150 -16.71 -9.63 -0.83
CA SER A 150 -15.52 -10.46 -1.08
C SER A 150 -14.94 -10.97 0.23
N LEU A 151 -14.89 -10.11 1.26
CA LEU A 151 -14.46 -10.51 2.60
C LEU A 151 -15.36 -11.64 3.14
N GLU A 152 -16.68 -11.48 3.06
CA GLU A 152 -17.62 -12.52 3.50
C GLU A 152 -17.40 -13.83 2.76
N ARG A 153 -17.27 -13.79 1.42
CA ARG A 153 -17.03 -14.97 0.60
C ARG A 153 -15.72 -15.69 0.95
N ILE A 154 -14.63 -14.94 1.10
CA ILE A 154 -13.32 -15.48 1.49
C ILE A 154 -13.42 -16.10 2.89
N HIS A 155 -13.99 -15.36 3.84
CA HIS A 155 -14.11 -15.81 5.22
C HIS A 155 -14.93 -17.09 5.34
N GLU A 156 -16.13 -17.14 4.76
CA GLU A 156 -16.99 -18.33 4.77
C GLU A 156 -16.35 -19.52 4.03
N GLY A 157 -15.74 -19.27 2.87
CA GLY A 157 -15.07 -20.30 2.08
C GLY A 157 -13.92 -20.97 2.83
N LEU A 158 -13.15 -20.18 3.60
CA LEU A 158 -12.00 -20.66 4.35
C LEU A 158 -12.35 -21.33 5.68
N LYS A 159 -13.58 -21.21 6.21
CA LYS A 159 -13.95 -21.88 7.49
C LYS A 159 -13.73 -23.39 7.46
N SER A 160 -13.91 -24.01 6.30
CA SER A 160 -13.70 -25.45 6.12
C SER A 160 -12.22 -25.85 6.12
N PHE A 161 -11.31 -24.93 5.80
CA PHE A 161 -9.87 -25.18 5.80
C PHE A 161 -9.35 -25.26 7.23
N SER A 162 -8.76 -26.39 7.63
CA SER A 162 -8.36 -26.67 9.03
C SER A 162 -7.43 -25.60 9.59
N ALA A 163 -6.46 -25.17 8.80
CA ALA A 163 -5.45 -24.20 9.19
C ALA A 163 -5.94 -22.75 9.26
N TYR A 164 -7.09 -22.41 8.67
CA TYR A 164 -7.59 -21.04 8.73
C TYR A 164 -8.08 -20.68 10.13
N LEU A 165 -7.44 -19.68 10.74
CA LEU A 165 -7.76 -19.20 12.09
C LEU A 165 -8.75 -18.06 12.09
N GLY A 166 -8.71 -17.19 11.08
CA GLY A 166 -9.51 -15.97 11.03
C GLY A 166 -8.85 -14.85 10.25
N PHE A 167 -9.27 -13.62 10.47
CA PHE A 167 -8.69 -12.46 9.79
C PHE A 167 -8.55 -11.23 10.69
N ILE A 168 -7.58 -10.39 10.36
CA ILE A 168 -7.30 -9.12 11.02
C ILE A 168 -7.80 -8.00 10.10
N PRO A 169 -8.80 -7.20 10.50
CA PRO A 169 -9.18 -5.99 9.79
C PRO A 169 -8.05 -4.97 9.83
N THR A 170 -7.66 -4.43 8.67
CA THR A 170 -6.57 -3.44 8.55
C THR A 170 -6.94 -2.28 7.62
N THR A 171 -8.24 -2.06 7.41
CA THR A 171 -8.77 -0.91 6.67
C THR A 171 -8.30 0.42 7.26
N TYR A 172 -8.21 0.51 8.58
CA TYR A 172 -7.80 1.72 9.30
C TYR A 172 -6.44 1.54 9.99
N ALA A 173 -5.81 2.67 10.35
CA ALA A 173 -4.60 2.67 11.15
C ALA A 173 -4.81 1.92 12.47
N SER A 174 -3.95 0.93 12.72
CA SER A 174 -3.92 0.15 13.96
C SER A 174 -2.51 -0.37 14.23
N SER A 175 -2.25 -0.77 15.48
CA SER A 175 -1.00 -1.43 15.87
C SER A 175 -0.79 -2.73 15.07
N ALA A 176 -1.86 -3.47 14.77
CA ALA A 176 -1.81 -4.65 13.93
C ALA A 176 -1.45 -4.33 12.47
N LYS A 177 -2.04 -3.28 11.85
CA LYS A 177 -1.68 -2.84 10.50
C LYS A 177 -0.21 -2.41 10.44
N ALA A 178 0.25 -1.65 11.45
CA ALA A 178 1.64 -1.24 11.56
C ALA A 178 2.60 -2.43 11.70
N TYR A 179 2.25 -3.43 12.52
CA TYR A 179 3.02 -4.67 12.65
C TYR A 179 3.09 -5.43 11.32
N LEU A 180 1.94 -5.75 10.70
CA LEU A 180 1.91 -6.47 9.41
C LEU A 180 2.72 -5.75 8.32
N SER A 181 2.69 -4.42 8.30
CA SER A 181 3.48 -3.64 7.34
C SER A 181 4.98 -3.92 7.42
N THR A 182 5.51 -4.38 8.57
CA THR A 182 6.95 -4.60 8.80
C THR A 182 7.45 -5.97 8.37
N ILE A 183 6.55 -6.95 8.27
CA ILE A 183 6.90 -8.36 8.12
C ILE A 183 6.44 -8.97 6.79
N LEU A 184 5.39 -8.42 6.18
CA LEU A 184 4.84 -8.98 4.95
C LEU A 184 5.59 -8.45 3.72
N VAL A 185 5.81 -9.36 2.76
CA VAL A 185 6.46 -9.04 1.48
C VAL A 185 5.44 -9.05 0.36
N ASN A 186 5.65 -8.20 -0.65
CA ASN A 186 4.80 -8.20 -1.85
C ASN A 186 5.01 -9.50 -2.63
N VAL A 187 3.92 -10.23 -2.85
CA VAL A 187 3.91 -11.48 -3.62
C VAL A 187 3.57 -11.19 -5.07
N CYS A 188 2.41 -10.58 -5.31
CA CYS A 188 1.91 -10.35 -6.66
C CYS A 188 0.86 -9.23 -6.69
N ILE A 189 0.55 -8.76 -7.90
CA ILE A 189 -0.68 -8.03 -8.17
C ILE A 189 -1.62 -8.98 -8.92
N LYS A 190 -2.82 -9.17 -8.37
CA LYS A 190 -3.93 -9.76 -9.10
C LYS A 190 -4.67 -8.65 -9.84
N ARG A 191 -4.91 -8.82 -11.13
CA ARG A 191 -5.85 -8.02 -11.93
C ARG A 191 -6.76 -8.93 -12.70
N GLU A 192 -8.02 -8.99 -12.30
CA GLU A 192 -9.00 -9.91 -12.90
C GLU A 192 -8.47 -11.36 -12.87
N ASN A 193 -8.28 -12.00 -14.03
CA ASN A 193 -7.67 -13.33 -14.19
C ASN A 193 -6.15 -13.28 -14.46
N LEU A 194 -5.52 -12.12 -14.33
CA LEU A 194 -4.08 -11.92 -14.49
C LEU A 194 -3.38 -11.88 -13.14
N ILE A 195 -2.22 -12.51 -13.04
CA ILE A 195 -1.29 -12.39 -11.92
C ILE A 195 0.00 -11.79 -12.47
N ILE A 196 0.43 -10.67 -11.87
CA ILE A 196 1.67 -9.97 -12.21
C ILE A 196 2.68 -10.26 -11.10
N LEU A 197 3.82 -10.84 -11.46
CA LEU A 197 4.86 -11.31 -10.54
C LEU A 197 6.20 -10.61 -10.77
N PRO A 198 7.02 -10.44 -9.72
CA PRO A 198 8.43 -10.21 -9.91
C PRO A 198 9.12 -11.47 -10.45
N HIS A 199 10.18 -11.30 -11.24
CA HIS A 199 11.15 -12.34 -11.54
C HIS A 199 12.59 -11.83 -11.47
N GLU A 200 13.57 -12.72 -11.59
CA GLU A 200 14.98 -12.36 -11.51
C GLU A 200 15.37 -11.30 -12.56
N ASP A 201 16.24 -10.36 -12.18
CA ASP A 201 16.61 -9.21 -13.01
C ASP A 201 17.46 -9.58 -14.25
N ASP A 202 18.03 -10.78 -14.29
CA ASP A 202 18.82 -11.30 -15.43
C ASP A 202 17.96 -11.99 -16.50
N ARG A 203 16.64 -12.08 -16.29
CA ARG A 203 15.67 -12.70 -17.21
C ARG A 203 14.90 -11.67 -18.01
N SER A 204 14.34 -12.11 -19.14
CA SER A 204 13.56 -11.23 -20.01
C SER A 204 12.13 -11.03 -19.48
N ASN A 205 11.64 -9.79 -19.55
CA ASN A 205 10.23 -9.44 -19.26
C ASN A 205 9.22 -10.13 -20.22
N ASP A 206 9.70 -10.75 -21.31
CA ASP A 206 8.84 -11.49 -22.25
C ASP A 206 8.51 -12.92 -21.79
N GLU A 207 9.18 -13.43 -20.74
CA GLU A 207 9.05 -14.83 -20.31
C GLU A 207 7.71 -15.15 -19.63
N ASN A 208 7.09 -14.18 -18.95
CA ASN A 208 5.78 -14.33 -18.28
C ASN A 208 5.72 -15.53 -17.33
N ILE A 209 6.65 -15.55 -16.38
CA ILE A 209 7.01 -16.69 -15.56
C ILE A 209 6.50 -16.56 -14.13
N ASN A 210 6.04 -17.67 -13.57
CA ASN A 210 5.80 -17.81 -12.16
C ASN A 210 7.02 -18.47 -11.51
N ILE A 211 7.86 -17.66 -10.86
CA ILE A 211 9.00 -18.16 -10.09
C ILE A 211 8.62 -18.47 -8.63
N THR A 212 7.36 -18.24 -8.26
CA THR A 212 6.84 -18.59 -6.95
C THR A 212 6.33 -20.03 -6.96
N PHE A 213 6.24 -20.64 -5.78
CA PHE A 213 5.62 -21.96 -5.64
C PHE A 213 4.08 -21.91 -5.54
N TYR A 214 3.47 -20.75 -5.78
CA TYR A 214 2.02 -20.59 -5.68
C TYR A 214 1.29 -21.14 -6.92
N PRO A 215 0.13 -21.80 -6.77
CA PRO A 215 -0.52 -22.57 -7.82
C PRO A 215 -1.44 -21.70 -8.70
N PHE A 216 -0.92 -20.59 -9.21
CA PHE A 216 -1.72 -19.64 -9.98
C PHE A 216 -2.21 -20.26 -11.31
N GLU A 217 -1.30 -20.85 -12.09
CA GLU A 217 -1.65 -21.48 -13.37
C GLU A 217 -2.55 -22.70 -13.19
N ASP A 218 -2.33 -23.49 -12.13
CA ASP A 218 -3.17 -24.64 -11.77
C ASP A 218 -4.64 -24.24 -11.54
N LEU A 219 -4.86 -22.98 -11.14
CA LEU A 219 -6.18 -22.38 -10.89
C LEU A 219 -6.69 -21.53 -12.05
N GLY A 220 -6.01 -21.55 -13.21
CA GLY A 220 -6.46 -20.90 -14.45
C GLY A 220 -6.08 -19.43 -14.60
N PHE A 221 -5.24 -18.91 -13.70
CA PHE A 221 -4.72 -17.54 -13.84
C PHE A 221 -3.71 -17.46 -14.98
N GLN A 222 -3.70 -16.31 -15.66
CA GLN A 222 -2.67 -15.98 -16.63
C GLN A 222 -1.53 -15.24 -15.94
N ILE A 223 -0.30 -15.63 -16.23
CA ILE A 223 0.88 -14.99 -15.65
C ILE A 223 1.40 -13.88 -16.55
N ARG A 224 1.76 -12.77 -15.94
CA ARG A 224 2.71 -11.79 -16.45
C ARG A 224 3.78 -11.60 -15.41
N SER A 225 4.98 -11.30 -15.87
CA SER A 225 6.09 -11.13 -14.96
C SER A 225 6.92 -9.94 -15.41
N ILE A 226 7.55 -9.26 -14.46
CA ILE A 226 8.49 -8.18 -14.71
C ILE A 226 9.67 -8.32 -13.75
N GLN A 227 10.84 -7.83 -14.16
CA GLN A 227 12.05 -7.84 -13.35
C GLN A 227 11.78 -7.27 -11.93
N SER A 228 12.40 -7.92 -10.95
CA SER A 228 12.14 -7.68 -9.53
C SER A 228 12.46 -6.25 -9.09
N HIS A 229 13.46 -5.60 -9.69
CA HIS A 229 13.75 -4.20 -9.40
C HIS A 229 12.59 -3.28 -9.82
N ASP A 230 12.02 -3.46 -11.01
CA ASP A 230 10.87 -2.68 -11.47
C ASP A 230 9.62 -2.94 -10.62
N PHE A 231 9.36 -4.21 -10.33
CA PHE A 231 8.23 -4.61 -9.49
C PHE A 231 8.34 -4.01 -8.08
N SER A 232 9.52 -4.12 -7.47
CA SER A 232 9.76 -3.66 -6.10
C SER A 232 9.64 -2.15 -5.96
N HIS A 233 10.00 -1.35 -6.97
CA HIS A 233 9.89 0.11 -6.92
C HIS A 233 8.48 0.62 -7.23
N PHE A 234 7.82 0.13 -8.28
CA PHE A 234 6.61 0.78 -8.82
C PHE A 234 5.32 -0.05 -8.72
N LEU A 235 5.45 -1.34 -8.38
CA LEU A 235 4.33 -2.28 -8.27
C LEU A 235 4.15 -2.85 -6.86
N SER A 236 4.91 -2.36 -5.89
CA SER A 236 4.81 -2.79 -4.50
C SER A 236 3.85 -1.91 -3.71
N TYR A 237 2.77 -2.51 -3.21
CA TYR A 237 1.89 -1.84 -2.27
C TYR A 237 2.61 -1.64 -0.93
N LYS A 238 2.48 -0.43 -0.38
CA LYS A 238 3.01 -0.08 0.94
C LYS A 238 1.86 -0.07 1.92
N ILE A 239 1.78 -1.09 2.78
CA ILE A 239 0.82 -1.10 3.89
C ILE A 239 1.09 0.13 4.75
N GLU A 240 0.07 0.97 4.90
CA GLU A 240 0.17 2.22 5.66
C GLU A 240 0.60 1.97 7.10
N ARG A 241 1.57 2.75 7.55
CA ARG A 241 2.05 2.78 8.92
C ARG A 241 2.61 4.16 9.26
N PRO A 242 2.75 4.49 10.56
CA PRO A 242 3.49 5.68 10.98
C PRO A 242 4.91 5.68 10.40
N THR A 243 5.37 6.86 9.95
CA THR A 243 6.78 7.06 9.63
C THR A 243 7.56 7.15 10.94
N TRP A 244 8.63 6.39 11.06
CA TRP A 244 9.51 6.47 12.22
C TRP A 244 10.64 7.44 11.96
N PRO A 245 11.02 8.28 12.94
CA PRO A 245 12.17 9.15 12.82
C PRO A 245 13.42 8.37 12.37
N GLY A 246 14.09 8.85 11.32
CA GLY A 246 15.25 8.20 10.71
C GLY A 246 14.91 7.16 9.62
N PHE A 247 13.63 7.01 9.24
CA PHE A 247 13.17 6.15 8.14
C PHE A 247 12.32 6.91 7.12
N GLU A 248 12.69 8.16 6.82
CA GLU A 248 12.01 9.06 5.89
C GLU A 248 12.44 8.89 4.42
N THR A 249 13.40 8.00 4.14
CA THR A 249 13.96 7.72 2.81
C THR A 249 12.88 7.49 1.74
N ASP A 250 11.81 6.81 2.11
CA ASP A 250 10.70 6.53 1.21
C ASP A 250 9.95 7.79 0.76
N THR A 251 9.65 8.70 1.70
CA THR A 251 9.03 9.98 1.39
C THR A 251 9.98 10.87 0.61
N HIS A 252 11.28 10.87 0.96
CA HIS A 252 12.32 11.62 0.24
C HIS A 252 12.35 11.26 -1.24
N PHE A 253 12.53 9.98 -1.58
CA PHE A 253 12.58 9.57 -2.99
C PHE A 253 11.23 9.67 -3.70
N SER A 254 10.11 9.52 -2.97
CA SER A 254 8.78 9.75 -3.55
C SER A 254 8.60 11.21 -3.99
N LEU A 255 9.08 12.17 -3.19
CA LEU A 255 9.10 13.59 -3.61
C LEU A 255 10.11 13.83 -4.73
N ASN A 256 11.26 13.17 -4.66
CA ASN A 256 12.29 13.30 -5.67
C ASN A 256 11.83 12.81 -7.05
N ALA A 257 10.91 11.84 -7.11
CA ALA A 257 10.29 11.39 -8.36
C ALA A 257 9.57 12.52 -9.13
N ILE A 258 9.11 13.57 -8.43
CA ILE A 258 8.34 14.69 -9.00
C ILE A 258 9.05 16.04 -8.84
N SER A 259 10.18 16.11 -8.14
CA SER A 259 10.90 17.35 -7.87
C SER A 259 12.41 17.18 -7.86
N GLY A 260 13.12 18.10 -8.53
CA GLY A 260 14.59 18.17 -8.50
C GLY A 260 15.14 18.88 -7.26
N VAL A 261 14.26 19.41 -6.41
CA VAL A 261 14.55 19.99 -5.10
C VAL A 261 13.66 19.26 -4.09
N VAL A 262 14.26 18.73 -3.03
CA VAL A 262 13.53 17.95 -2.01
C VAL A 262 13.72 18.62 -0.66
N SER A 263 12.62 19.15 -0.14
CA SER A 263 12.45 19.67 1.22
C SER A 263 11.50 18.73 2.00
N PRO A 264 11.83 18.36 3.25
CA PRO A 264 10.98 17.48 4.08
C PRO A 264 9.58 18.04 4.28
N LEU A 265 8.56 17.17 4.26
CA LEU A 265 7.17 17.61 4.40
C LEU A 265 6.84 18.14 5.81
N ALA A 266 7.54 17.66 6.83
CA ALA A 266 7.37 18.10 8.22
C ALA A 266 7.66 19.60 8.40
N ASP A 267 8.54 20.15 7.57
CA ASP A 267 8.99 21.55 7.63
C ASP A 267 8.12 22.50 6.78
N MET A 268 7.07 21.99 6.12
CA MET A 268 6.26 22.77 5.19
C MET A 268 4.97 23.29 5.79
N ASP A 269 4.61 24.52 5.40
CA ASP A 269 3.31 25.10 5.73
C ASP A 269 2.19 24.52 4.85
N ILE A 270 1.03 24.24 5.45
CA ILE A 270 -0.13 23.73 4.71
C ILE A 270 -1.09 24.90 4.47
N GLN A 271 -1.25 25.27 3.20
CA GLN A 271 -2.16 26.32 2.78
C GLN A 271 -3.47 25.75 2.24
N ILE A 272 -4.57 26.28 2.79
CA ILE A 272 -5.93 26.08 2.33
C ILE A 272 -6.48 27.45 1.95
N GLU A 273 -6.66 27.71 0.65
CA GLU A 273 -7.20 28.99 0.15
C GLU A 273 -8.65 29.20 0.61
N ASP A 274 -9.04 30.45 0.89
CA ASP A 274 -10.38 30.78 1.40
C ASP A 274 -11.50 30.32 0.47
N ALA A 275 -11.38 30.65 -0.83
CA ALA A 275 -12.33 30.23 -1.84
C ALA A 275 -12.47 28.70 -1.91
N LYS A 276 -11.38 27.97 -1.65
CA LYS A 276 -11.36 26.51 -1.64
C LYS A 276 -12.08 25.96 -0.42
N TYR A 277 -11.81 26.51 0.75
CA TYR A 277 -12.45 26.12 1.99
C TYR A 277 -13.97 26.37 1.93
N GLU A 278 -14.38 27.55 1.46
CA GLU A 278 -15.79 27.86 1.22
C GLU A 278 -16.45 26.88 0.24
N TYR A 279 -15.76 26.50 -0.83
CA TYR A 279 -16.24 25.50 -1.77
C TYR A 279 -16.44 24.13 -1.10
N LEU A 280 -15.51 23.68 -0.26
CA LEU A 280 -15.62 22.40 0.45
C LEU A 280 -16.81 22.35 1.41
N ILE A 281 -17.11 23.48 2.06
CA ILE A 281 -18.33 23.65 2.88
C ILE A 281 -19.58 23.54 1.98
N LYS A 282 -19.65 24.36 0.92
CA LYS A 282 -20.82 24.42 0.00
C LYS A 282 -21.08 23.09 -0.70
N ALA A 283 -20.03 22.37 -1.09
CA ALA A 283 -20.12 21.06 -1.74
C ALA A 283 -20.46 19.91 -0.77
N GLY A 284 -20.61 20.20 0.53
CA GLY A 284 -20.89 19.20 1.56
C GLY A 284 -19.78 18.15 1.74
N LYS A 285 -18.56 18.45 1.27
CA LYS A 285 -17.42 17.52 1.36
C LYS A 285 -16.93 17.40 2.80
N LEU A 286 -16.93 18.50 3.55
CA LEU A 286 -16.68 18.48 4.99
C LEU A 286 -17.83 17.79 5.74
N ILE A 287 -19.07 17.92 5.28
CA ILE A 287 -20.23 17.21 5.85
C ILE A 287 -20.09 15.69 5.69
N LYS A 288 -19.69 15.21 4.50
CA LYS A 288 -19.41 13.78 4.27
C LYS A 288 -18.22 13.27 5.10
N GLY A 289 -17.30 14.14 5.49
CA GLY A 289 -16.19 13.81 6.37
C GLY A 289 -16.50 13.88 7.87
N ASP A 290 -17.66 14.41 8.27
CA ASP A 290 -17.94 14.87 9.65
C ASP A 290 -16.92 15.92 10.15
N LEU A 291 -16.40 16.71 9.20
CA LEU A 291 -15.41 17.78 9.39
C LEU A 291 -16.04 19.17 9.41
N VAL A 292 -17.36 19.28 9.52
CA VAL A 292 -18.09 20.56 9.40
C VAL A 292 -17.66 21.57 10.47
N GLU A 293 -17.25 21.04 11.63
CA GLU A 293 -16.81 21.84 12.77
C GLU A 293 -15.32 22.20 12.72
N LEU A 294 -14.53 21.61 11.80
CA LEU A 294 -13.11 21.94 11.70
C LEU A 294 -12.93 23.24 10.93
N ASP A 295 -12.28 24.22 11.56
CA ASP A 295 -11.77 25.39 10.86
C ASP A 295 -10.57 25.02 9.95
N LYS A 296 -10.10 25.98 9.16
CA LYS A 296 -8.95 25.79 8.25
C LYS A 296 -7.68 25.35 8.98
N VAL A 297 -7.44 25.85 10.19
CA VAL A 297 -6.23 25.55 10.98
C VAL A 297 -6.30 24.11 11.48
N GLN A 298 -7.47 23.70 11.98
CA GLN A 298 -7.72 22.33 12.43
C GLN A 298 -7.62 21.33 11.27
N LEU A 299 -8.16 21.68 10.08
CA LEU A 299 -8.02 20.85 8.88
C LEU A 299 -6.56 20.75 8.42
N ALA A 300 -5.81 21.86 8.43
CA ALA A 300 -4.38 21.84 8.13
C ALA A 300 -3.59 20.95 9.11
N ASN A 301 -3.87 21.05 10.41
CA ASN A 301 -3.24 20.21 11.43
C ASN A 301 -3.58 18.72 11.26
N LEU A 302 -4.81 18.40 10.86
CA LEU A 302 -5.20 17.02 10.55
C LEU A 302 -4.42 16.48 9.35
N ILE A 303 -4.29 17.26 8.28
CA ILE A 303 -3.48 16.88 7.11
C ILE A 303 -2.01 16.70 7.52
N ARG A 304 -1.45 17.61 8.33
CA ARG A 304 -0.07 17.54 8.83
C ARG A 304 0.19 16.24 9.58
N SER A 305 -0.67 15.90 10.55
CA SER A 305 -0.49 14.67 11.33
C SER A 305 -0.51 13.41 10.47
N LYS A 306 -1.25 13.43 9.35
CA LYS A 306 -1.28 12.32 8.39
C LYS A 306 -0.08 12.29 7.45
N ILE A 307 0.44 13.45 7.02
CA ILE A 307 1.69 13.53 6.26
C ILE A 307 2.86 12.94 7.06
N GLU A 308 2.93 13.22 8.36
CA GLU A 308 3.97 12.70 9.23
C GLU A 308 3.80 11.20 9.51
N ALA A 309 2.56 10.70 9.47
CA ALA A 309 2.22 9.34 9.87
C ALA A 309 1.82 8.41 8.71
N SER A 310 2.02 8.79 7.44
CA SER A 310 1.56 7.99 6.29
C SER A 310 2.40 8.24 5.03
N TYR A 311 2.28 7.32 4.08
CA TYR A 311 2.93 7.43 2.78
C TYR A 311 2.18 8.38 1.84
N ILE A 312 2.92 8.90 0.85
CA ILE A 312 2.36 9.66 -0.26
C ILE A 312 2.18 8.79 -1.50
N TYR A 313 1.14 9.09 -2.27
CA TYR A 313 0.71 8.32 -3.45
C TYR A 313 0.38 9.23 -4.63
N ASN A 314 0.09 8.64 -5.79
CA ASN A 314 -0.35 9.37 -6.99
C ASN A 314 0.58 10.55 -7.34
N LEU A 315 1.89 10.30 -7.35
CA LEU A 315 2.93 11.28 -7.62
C LEU A 315 2.83 11.73 -9.08
N ARG A 316 2.70 13.04 -9.31
CA ARG A 316 2.57 13.62 -10.65
C ARG A 316 3.38 14.89 -10.77
N TYR A 317 4.08 15.03 -11.90
CA TYR A 317 4.68 16.29 -12.31
C TYR A 317 4.08 16.78 -13.63
N LEU A 318 3.31 17.87 -13.56
CA LEU A 318 2.72 18.57 -14.69
C LEU A 318 3.73 19.57 -15.26
N LYS A 319 4.67 19.08 -16.08
CA LYS A 319 5.81 19.86 -16.61
C LYS A 319 5.39 21.19 -17.25
N ASP A 320 4.31 21.21 -18.02
CA ASP A 320 3.84 22.41 -18.73
C ASP A 320 3.35 23.53 -17.80
N LEU A 321 2.98 23.19 -16.57
CA LEU A 321 2.51 24.12 -15.54
C LEU A 321 3.51 24.25 -14.37
N ASP A 322 4.58 23.47 -14.39
CA ASP A 322 5.51 23.25 -13.27
C ASP A 322 4.85 22.81 -11.94
N VAL A 323 3.68 22.16 -12.01
CA VAL A 323 2.91 21.75 -10.82
C VAL A 323 3.26 20.32 -10.41
N LYS A 324 3.64 20.14 -9.14
CA LYS A 324 4.07 18.86 -8.55
C LYS A 324 3.00 18.43 -7.56
N ILE A 325 2.39 17.26 -7.74
CA ILE A 325 1.19 16.83 -7.01
C ILE A 325 1.43 15.46 -6.40
N PHE A 326 0.98 15.28 -5.16
CA PHE A 326 0.83 13.97 -4.54
C PHE A 326 -0.45 13.90 -3.73
N ASN A 327 -0.79 12.69 -3.31
CA ASN A 327 -1.95 12.41 -2.49
C ASN A 327 -1.58 11.81 -1.14
N VAL A 328 -2.44 12.06 -0.15
CA VAL A 328 -2.46 11.38 1.16
C VAL A 328 -3.88 10.95 1.48
N VAL A 329 -4.06 9.86 2.23
CA VAL A 329 -5.36 9.46 2.76
C VAL A 329 -5.44 9.86 4.23
N ILE A 330 -6.50 10.59 4.58
CA ILE A 330 -6.78 10.98 5.96
C ILE A 330 -7.96 10.17 6.49
N GLU A 331 -7.89 9.85 7.77
CA GLU A 331 -8.93 9.14 8.52
C GLU A 331 -9.56 10.10 9.50
N VAL A 332 -10.88 10.23 9.43
CA VAL A 332 -11.65 11.15 10.26
C VAL A 332 -12.64 10.34 11.10
N PRO A 333 -12.53 10.35 12.43
CA PRO A 333 -13.55 9.77 13.30
C PRO A 333 -14.87 10.54 13.13
N ARG A 334 -15.97 9.84 12.83
CA ARG A 334 -17.30 10.44 12.82
C ARG A 334 -17.93 10.37 14.19
N SER A 335 -17.96 11.50 14.88
CA SER A 335 -18.40 11.71 16.26
C SER A 335 -19.77 11.09 16.55
N ALA A 336 -20.69 11.11 15.59
CA ALA A 336 -22.07 10.64 15.79
C ALA A 336 -22.29 9.13 15.55
N SER A 337 -21.37 8.43 14.86
CA SER A 337 -21.60 7.04 14.41
C SER A 337 -20.52 6.05 14.83
N GLY A 338 -19.40 6.53 15.40
CA GLY A 338 -18.23 5.70 15.70
C GLY A 338 -17.54 5.13 14.45
N ARG A 339 -17.98 5.52 13.25
CA ARG A 339 -17.37 5.11 11.97
C ARG A 339 -16.25 6.05 11.59
N ILE A 340 -15.19 5.52 10.99
CA ILE A 340 -14.09 6.32 10.43
C ILE A 340 -14.38 6.59 8.96
N ALA A 341 -14.29 7.85 8.53
CA ALA A 341 -14.31 8.22 7.13
C ALA A 341 -12.88 8.29 6.59
N ARG A 342 -12.62 7.71 5.42
CA ARG A 342 -11.39 7.96 4.67
C ARG A 342 -11.63 9.01 3.60
N MET A 343 -10.76 9.99 3.54
CA MET A 343 -10.82 11.06 2.56
C MET A 343 -9.45 11.21 1.91
N ASN A 344 -9.43 11.58 0.64
CA ASN A 344 -8.16 11.82 -0.04
C ASN A 344 -7.82 13.32 -0.09
N VAL A 345 -6.66 13.60 0.49
CA VAL A 345 -5.73 14.70 0.33
C VAL A 345 -5.10 14.84 -1.06
N ALA A 346 -5.38 15.82 -1.93
CA ALA A 346 -4.45 16.13 -3.03
C ALA A 346 -3.73 17.44 -2.74
N LEU A 347 -2.40 17.41 -2.74
CA LEU A 347 -1.53 18.50 -2.34
C LEU A 347 -0.56 18.83 -3.48
N GLU A 348 -0.39 20.12 -3.73
CA GLU A 348 0.70 20.64 -4.53
C GLU A 348 1.94 20.81 -3.65
N TYR A 349 3.05 20.28 -4.13
CA TYR A 349 4.35 20.35 -3.50
C TYR A 349 5.15 21.54 -4.05
N LYS A 350 5.43 22.53 -3.20
CA LYS A 350 6.18 23.74 -3.56
C LYS A 350 7.43 23.87 -2.68
N PRO A 351 8.52 23.15 -3.02
CA PRO A 351 9.69 23.06 -2.15
C PRO A 351 10.40 24.39 -1.94
N ASP A 352 10.50 25.22 -2.98
CA ASP A 352 11.18 26.52 -2.90
C ASP A 352 10.44 27.53 -2.02
N ASP A 353 9.11 27.40 -1.92
CA ASP A 353 8.24 28.23 -1.10
C ASP A 353 8.01 27.63 0.31
N HIS A 354 8.60 26.46 0.62
CA HIS A 354 8.32 25.68 1.84
C HIS A 354 6.81 25.44 2.08
N LEU A 355 6.07 25.16 1.02
CA LEU A 355 4.61 25.18 1.03
C LEU A 355 3.97 23.90 0.43
N LEU A 356 2.91 23.44 1.09
CA LEU A 356 1.95 22.47 0.59
C LEU A 356 0.61 23.15 0.36
N ARG A 357 0.17 23.26 -0.89
CA ARG A 357 -1.12 23.86 -1.22
C ARG A 357 -2.17 22.79 -1.46
N MET A 358 -3.29 22.84 -0.75
CA MET A 358 -4.39 21.88 -0.94
C MET A 358 -5.12 22.11 -2.27
N ILE A 359 -5.05 21.14 -3.18
CA ILE A 359 -5.71 21.16 -4.49
C ILE A 359 -7.13 20.58 -4.41
N THR A 360 -7.34 19.43 -3.76
CA THR A 360 -8.67 18.83 -3.61
C THR A 360 -8.76 17.98 -2.35
N LEU A 361 -9.98 17.88 -1.80
CA LEU A 361 -10.37 16.94 -0.76
C LEU A 361 -11.58 16.16 -1.29
N TYR A 362 -11.50 14.83 -1.36
CA TYR A 362 -12.60 14.00 -1.91
C TYR A 362 -13.10 12.89 -1.01
#